data_AF-A0A9P3E8R2-F1
#
_entry.id   AF-A0A9P3E8R2-F1
#
_cell.length_a   1.000
_cell.length_b   1.000
_cell.length_c   1.000
_cell.angle_alpha   90.00
_cell.angle_beta   90.00
_cell.angle_gamma   90.00
#
_symmetry.space_group_name_H-M   'P 1'
#
loop_
_entity.id
_entity.type
_entity.pdbx_description
1 polymer ?
#
loop_
_entity_poly.entity_id
_entity_poly.type
_entity_poly.pdbx_seq_one_letter_code
_entity_poly.pdbx_strand_id
1 'polypeptide(L)'
;MFASGRGRNAAHVLRLVWTHRQRQFSTAVLSQDSPALAPVLQANARASASTSSSSSSSVANASASEFLEPSSREYQRASLTLPARDTSPHPIPWPTLFEHPTSSSMPAPYPRTHRCDPLARLVASGDLKTARTVYDELQALHIGILRRQVYLSAALGSLGKTKQGKADFLFWLELVPNRPAVRPHPQARVQWGPVISRLIEEHTTDVQFLEQVLLLAGRKGVLPSISGPLVRHLAHFTRPDELQRIFESAMEAYIRSTTSAHSASLRAEAHKEFARRRRSDMYGGYARALIAAGWMTAARELMANPPRGVIWDEYTLGKVTKVTAPTLTSSSRAVRRVRAALRGDISPTGLAHLIQDLEADRRQSLVKHMARRITRTKAETWYHARMLLAARGGSHETVIELFNAHFYWVGLPLHPSKPAESVTKRLYPTKGIITTVLPSLIYTLHPRAIADFHKAFLSQTPSPSLRPTDAAHGTLMRAITHRLNANAGVKALRRTLEAGHEPGISACNAMLFALARAKRLGEVKGFLEAMENEVEVAGMALPRPDEKTYLGIAGSLEMAGLVEEAQELRLVMRQRGQPEAMKREARA
;
A
#
# COMPACT_ATOMS: atom_id res chain seq x y z
N MET A 1 62.62 -18.59 2.89
CA MET A 1 62.72 -19.76 1.99
C MET A 1 61.30 -20.17 1.60
N PHE A 2 61.10 -20.36 0.29
CA PHE A 2 60.07 -21.14 -0.44
C PHE A 2 58.92 -21.80 0.36
N ALA A 3 57.70 -22.00 -0.10
CA ALA A 3 56.90 -21.71 -1.29
C ALA A 3 55.65 -22.61 -1.13
N SER A 4 54.40 -22.12 -1.31
CA SER A 4 53.28 -23.05 -1.61
C SER A 4 52.09 -22.38 -2.31
N GLY A 5 52.34 -21.41 -3.18
CA GLY A 5 51.35 -20.91 -4.13
C GLY A 5 51.31 -21.74 -5.41
N ARG A 6 50.91 -23.03 -5.39
CA ARG A 6 50.77 -23.84 -6.62
C ARG A 6 49.60 -24.85 -6.66
N GLY A 7 48.63 -24.78 -5.74
CA GLY A 7 47.51 -25.76 -5.72
C GLY A 7 46.21 -25.32 -6.42
N ARG A 8 45.88 -24.03 -6.45
CA ARG A 8 44.52 -23.58 -6.84
C ARG A 8 44.34 -23.26 -8.34
N ASN A 9 45.42 -22.86 -9.03
CA ASN A 9 45.35 -22.55 -10.46
C ASN A 9 45.33 -23.81 -11.32
N ALA A 10 45.98 -24.90 -10.90
CA ALA A 10 45.97 -26.18 -11.61
C ALA A 10 44.57 -26.82 -11.64
N ALA A 11 43.79 -26.72 -10.54
CA ALA A 11 42.42 -27.23 -10.48
C ALA A 11 41.44 -26.42 -11.35
N HIS A 12 41.68 -25.11 -11.51
CA HIS A 12 40.87 -24.24 -12.38
C HIS A 12 41.16 -24.49 -13.87
N VAL A 13 42.44 -24.69 -14.23
CA VAL A 13 42.86 -25.03 -15.60
C VAL A 13 42.37 -26.44 -15.98
N LEU A 14 42.43 -27.43 -15.08
CA LEU A 14 41.90 -28.77 -15.34
C LEU A 14 40.38 -28.78 -15.57
N ARG A 15 39.59 -27.93 -14.88
CA ARG A 15 38.14 -27.78 -15.14
C ARG A 15 37.82 -27.13 -16.49
N LEU A 16 38.67 -26.20 -16.94
CA LEU A 16 38.53 -25.53 -18.24
C LEU A 16 38.93 -26.45 -19.41
N VAL A 17 39.92 -27.33 -19.21
CA VAL A 17 40.34 -28.33 -20.21
C VAL A 17 39.35 -29.51 -20.29
N TRP A 18 38.73 -29.92 -19.17
CA TRP A 18 37.77 -31.04 -19.18
C TRP A 18 36.42 -30.71 -19.82
N THR A 19 35.97 -29.46 -19.74
CA THR A 19 34.68 -29.03 -20.33
C THR A 19 34.77 -28.79 -21.84
N HIS A 20 35.98 -28.61 -22.38
CA HIS A 20 36.19 -28.35 -23.80
C HIS A 20 36.37 -29.61 -24.67
N ARG A 21 36.43 -30.81 -24.05
CA ARG A 21 36.76 -32.08 -24.74
C ARG A 21 35.59 -33.05 -24.94
N GLN A 22 34.33 -32.62 -24.75
CA GLN A 22 33.17 -33.51 -24.83
C GLN A 22 32.12 -33.15 -25.90
N ARG A 23 32.45 -32.33 -26.90
CA ARG A 23 31.51 -32.04 -28.01
C ARG A 23 32.16 -31.98 -29.39
N GLN A 24 33.07 -32.89 -29.73
CA GLN A 24 33.30 -33.27 -31.14
C GLN A 24 33.78 -34.73 -31.21
N PHE A 25 32.82 -35.65 -31.36
CA PHE A 25 33.01 -36.87 -32.15
C PHE A 25 31.78 -37.01 -33.04
N SER A 26 32.01 -36.91 -34.33
CA SER A 26 31.10 -37.35 -35.39
C SER A 26 31.07 -38.88 -35.42
N THR A 27 29.89 -39.46 -35.62
CA THR A 27 29.75 -40.75 -36.32
C THR A 27 28.74 -40.57 -37.45
N ALA A 28 29.29 -40.51 -38.65
CA ALA A 28 28.58 -40.79 -39.89
C ALA A 28 28.72 -42.28 -40.19
N VAL A 29 27.61 -42.97 -40.49
CA VAL A 29 27.50 -44.21 -41.30
C VAL A 29 26.07 -44.16 -41.84
N LEU A 30 25.77 -43.67 -43.05
CA LEU A 30 25.92 -44.33 -44.36
C LEU A 30 25.56 -45.82 -44.35
N SER A 31 24.31 -46.12 -44.66
CA SER A 31 23.94 -47.34 -45.39
C SER A 31 23.33 -46.90 -46.73
N GLN A 32 24.12 -47.05 -47.78
CA GLN A 32 23.70 -47.02 -49.17
C GLN A 32 23.23 -48.42 -49.62
N ASP A 33 22.39 -48.41 -50.66
CA ASP A 33 22.17 -49.45 -51.67
C ASP A 33 21.36 -50.71 -51.32
N SER A 34 20.10 -50.74 -51.77
CA SER A 34 19.74 -51.50 -52.99
C SER A 34 18.25 -51.40 -53.36
N PRO A 35 17.92 -51.52 -54.66
CA PRO A 35 16.56 -51.53 -55.20
C PRO A 35 15.96 -52.95 -55.26
N ALA A 36 14.64 -53.07 -55.17
CA ALA A 36 13.89 -54.23 -55.67
C ALA A 36 12.53 -53.72 -56.16
N LEU A 37 12.29 -53.65 -57.47
CA LEU A 37 11.76 -54.74 -58.31
C LEU A 37 10.37 -55.24 -57.88
N ALA A 38 9.33 -54.49 -58.31
CA ALA A 38 8.09 -54.94 -58.98
C ALA A 38 7.16 -55.96 -58.26
N PRO A 39 5.93 -56.25 -58.74
CA PRO A 39 5.22 -55.69 -59.90
C PRO A 39 3.70 -55.36 -59.68
N VAL A 40 3.05 -54.72 -60.67
CA VAL A 40 1.75 -55.13 -61.29
C VAL A 40 0.50 -55.15 -60.35
N LEU A 41 -0.62 -54.45 -60.55
CA LEU A 41 -1.33 -53.95 -61.73
C LEU A 41 -2.41 -52.95 -61.26
N GLN A 42 -2.48 -51.76 -61.87
CA GLN A 42 -3.75 -51.27 -62.39
C GLN A 42 -3.45 -50.36 -63.59
N ALA A 43 -3.68 -50.95 -64.78
CA ALA A 43 -3.51 -50.38 -66.10
C ALA A 43 -4.37 -49.11 -66.26
N ASN A 44 -3.75 -47.98 -66.63
CA ASN A 44 -3.62 -47.46 -68.00
C ASN A 44 -4.95 -47.22 -68.73
N ALA A 45 -5.26 -45.93 -68.96
CA ALA A 45 -5.28 -45.35 -70.30
C ALA A 45 -5.56 -43.83 -70.26
N ARG A 46 -4.54 -43.00 -70.48
CA ARG A 46 -4.49 -42.02 -71.59
C ARG A 46 -3.25 -41.14 -71.49
N ALA A 47 -2.68 -40.89 -72.66
CA ALA A 47 -1.32 -40.48 -72.90
C ALA A 47 -1.13 -38.96 -72.99
N SER A 48 0.10 -38.55 -72.66
CA SER A 48 0.94 -37.52 -73.29
C SER A 48 0.39 -36.09 -73.47
N ALA A 49 0.96 -35.14 -72.72
CA ALA A 49 1.97 -34.21 -73.26
C ALA A 49 2.51 -33.27 -72.16
N SER A 50 3.82 -33.05 -72.22
CA SER A 50 4.63 -31.95 -71.66
C SER A 50 3.86 -30.65 -71.38
N THR A 51 4.11 -29.87 -70.32
CA THR A 51 5.36 -29.10 -70.10
C THR A 51 5.33 -28.45 -68.69
N SER A 52 6.49 -28.40 -68.04
CA SER A 52 6.97 -27.52 -66.95
C SER A 52 6.42 -26.07 -66.97
N SER A 53 6.37 -25.24 -65.92
CA SER A 53 6.97 -25.16 -64.57
C SER A 53 6.51 -23.85 -63.88
N SER A 54 6.53 -23.79 -62.52
CA SER A 54 6.88 -22.65 -61.61
C SER A 54 6.27 -21.24 -61.83
N SER A 55 5.97 -20.35 -60.87
CA SER A 55 6.26 -20.20 -59.43
C SER A 55 5.55 -18.93 -58.90
N SER A 56 5.28 -18.92 -57.59
CA SER A 56 5.10 -17.81 -56.64
C SER A 56 5.37 -16.34 -57.06
N SER A 57 4.58 -15.39 -56.54
CA SER A 57 5.06 -14.40 -55.54
C SER A 57 3.99 -13.42 -55.01
N SER A 58 4.09 -13.17 -53.71
CA SER A 58 3.53 -12.08 -52.92
C SER A 58 4.42 -10.82 -53.00
N VAL A 59 3.87 -9.61 -53.05
CA VAL A 59 4.57 -8.39 -52.57
C VAL A 59 3.60 -7.40 -51.94
N ALA A 60 3.98 -6.95 -50.75
CA ALA A 60 3.38 -5.90 -49.95
C ALA A 60 3.83 -4.50 -50.40
N ASN A 61 2.91 -3.53 -50.43
CA ASN A 61 3.20 -2.13 -50.66
C ASN A 61 3.64 -1.45 -49.35
N ALA A 62 4.92 -1.08 -49.27
CA ALA A 62 5.43 -0.05 -48.36
C ALA A 62 5.83 1.17 -49.20
N SER A 63 5.19 2.30 -48.92
CA SER A 63 5.41 3.59 -49.57
C SER A 63 6.78 4.17 -49.22
N ALA A 64 7.67 4.23 -50.21
CA ALA A 64 8.93 4.95 -50.16
C ALA A 64 8.72 6.46 -50.37
N SER A 65 9.70 7.23 -49.89
CA SER A 65 9.72 8.68 -49.74
C SER A 65 9.48 9.49 -51.02
N GLU A 66 8.61 10.47 -50.88
CA GLU A 66 8.37 11.62 -51.74
C GLU A 66 9.59 12.58 -51.67
N PHE A 67 10.58 12.38 -52.55
CA PHE A 67 11.75 13.26 -52.66
C PHE A 67 12.23 13.49 -54.11
N LEU A 68 11.56 12.92 -55.12
CA LEU A 68 11.83 13.22 -56.53
C LEU A 68 10.51 13.44 -57.27
N GLU A 69 10.49 14.38 -58.22
CA GLU A 69 9.31 14.88 -58.94
C GLU A 69 8.35 13.79 -59.46
N PRO A 70 7.04 14.10 -59.59
CA PRO A 70 6.05 13.15 -60.08
C PRO A 70 6.43 12.66 -61.48
N SER A 71 6.71 11.35 -61.57
CA SER A 71 7.13 10.64 -62.78
C SER A 71 6.38 11.10 -64.03
N SER A 72 7.10 11.70 -64.99
CA SER A 72 6.53 12.08 -66.28
C SER A 72 6.01 10.84 -67.04
N ARG A 73 4.96 11.03 -67.85
CA ARG A 73 4.33 9.96 -68.67
C ARG A 73 5.31 9.22 -69.58
N GLU A 74 6.45 9.82 -69.87
CA GLU A 74 7.52 9.25 -70.69
C GLU A 74 8.23 8.10 -69.97
N TYR A 75 8.45 8.19 -68.65
CA TYR A 75 9.04 7.10 -67.87
C TYR A 75 8.11 5.89 -67.73
N GLN A 76 6.80 6.13 -67.65
CA GLN A 76 5.81 5.05 -67.62
C GLN A 76 5.75 4.32 -68.97
N ARG A 77 5.78 5.04 -70.10
CA ARG A 77 5.88 4.42 -71.42
C ARG A 77 7.18 3.64 -71.63
N ALA A 78 8.30 4.17 -71.17
CA ALA A 78 9.59 3.49 -71.26
C ALA A 78 9.62 2.18 -70.43
N SER A 79 8.94 2.14 -69.28
CA SER A 79 8.85 0.91 -68.47
C SER A 79 8.05 -0.22 -69.12
N LEU A 80 7.16 0.10 -70.08
CA LEU A 80 6.32 -0.88 -70.78
C LEU A 80 6.99 -1.45 -72.04
N THR A 81 8.00 -0.77 -72.59
CA THR A 81 8.72 -1.20 -73.80
C THR A 81 10.04 -1.91 -73.51
N LEU A 82 10.49 -1.94 -72.27
CA LEU A 82 11.72 -2.62 -71.88
C LEU A 82 11.43 -4.10 -71.54
N PRO A 83 12.27 -5.04 -71.98
CA PRO A 83 12.11 -6.46 -71.63
C PRO A 83 12.26 -6.64 -70.11
N ALA A 84 11.51 -7.61 -69.56
CA ALA A 84 11.52 -7.92 -68.13
C ALA A 84 12.94 -8.20 -67.64
N ARG A 85 13.45 -7.35 -66.75
CA ARG A 85 14.74 -7.56 -66.07
C ARG A 85 14.51 -8.40 -64.82
N ASP A 86 15.31 -9.46 -64.67
CA ASP A 86 15.40 -10.20 -63.41
C ASP A 86 15.70 -9.22 -62.26
N THR A 87 14.84 -9.21 -61.25
CA THR A 87 14.85 -8.25 -60.12
C THR A 87 15.96 -8.51 -59.09
N SER A 88 17.07 -9.11 -59.50
CA SER A 88 18.28 -9.18 -58.69
C SER A 88 19.51 -8.85 -59.55
N PRO A 89 19.73 -7.58 -59.91
CA PRO A 89 21.03 -7.20 -60.41
C PRO A 89 22.02 -7.35 -59.25
N HIS A 90 23.00 -8.26 -59.40
CA HIS A 90 24.23 -8.10 -58.63
C HIS A 90 24.75 -6.68 -58.90
N PRO A 91 25.09 -5.90 -57.87
CA PRO A 91 25.52 -4.53 -58.07
C PRO A 91 26.74 -4.53 -58.99
N ILE A 92 26.62 -3.86 -60.13
CA ILE A 92 27.74 -3.61 -61.03
C ILE A 92 28.78 -2.86 -60.19
N PRO A 93 29.99 -3.42 -60.00
CA PRO A 93 31.00 -2.77 -59.18
C PRO A 93 31.37 -1.47 -59.88
N TRP A 94 31.23 -0.36 -59.14
CA TRP A 94 31.80 0.91 -59.56
C TRP A 94 33.31 0.70 -59.79
N PRO A 95 33.92 1.32 -60.82
CA PRO A 95 35.35 1.24 -61.01
C PRO A 95 36.03 2.02 -59.88
N THR A 96 36.33 1.34 -58.78
CA THR A 96 37.14 1.89 -57.70
C THR A 96 38.59 1.79 -58.14
N LEU A 97 39.25 2.93 -58.33
CA LEU A 97 40.70 3.06 -58.63
C LEU A 97 41.61 2.48 -57.55
N PHE A 98 41.05 1.82 -56.53
CA PHE A 98 41.76 1.20 -55.42
C PHE A 98 41.16 -0.18 -55.16
N GLU A 99 42.04 -1.17 -55.02
CA GLU A 99 41.67 -2.54 -54.70
C GLU A 99 41.03 -2.61 -53.31
N HIS A 100 39.74 -2.95 -53.26
CA HIS A 100 39.09 -3.34 -52.01
C HIS A 100 39.26 -4.86 -51.83
N PRO A 101 39.85 -5.33 -50.72
CA PRO A 101 40.00 -6.75 -50.47
C PRO A 101 38.63 -7.43 -50.36
N THR A 102 38.53 -8.59 -51.02
CA THR A 102 37.34 -9.42 -51.08
C THR A 102 36.86 -9.83 -49.68
N SER A 103 35.54 -9.91 -49.53
CA SER A 103 34.78 -9.95 -48.28
C SER A 103 34.98 -11.19 -47.38
N SER A 104 36.03 -11.99 -47.58
CA SER A 104 36.35 -13.13 -46.70
C SER A 104 37.70 -13.02 -45.99
N SER A 105 38.49 -11.95 -46.19
CA SER A 105 39.82 -11.82 -45.59
C SER A 105 40.12 -10.50 -44.87
N MET A 106 39.15 -9.60 -44.72
CA MET A 106 39.30 -8.45 -43.83
C MET A 106 38.85 -8.79 -42.41
N PRO A 107 39.65 -8.51 -41.36
CA PRO A 107 39.10 -8.43 -40.02
C PRO A 107 37.98 -7.40 -40.04
N ALA A 108 36.82 -7.75 -39.48
CA ALA A 108 35.65 -6.91 -39.42
C ALA A 108 36.06 -5.45 -39.11
N PRO A 109 35.51 -4.43 -39.81
CA PRO A 109 35.85 -3.05 -39.53
C PRO A 109 35.70 -2.86 -38.04
N TYR A 110 36.80 -2.50 -37.36
CA TYR A 110 36.85 -2.43 -35.90
C TYR A 110 35.53 -1.83 -35.42
N PRO A 111 34.69 -2.61 -34.71
CA PRO A 111 33.44 -2.06 -34.21
C PRO A 111 33.86 -0.85 -33.42
N ARG A 112 33.41 0.36 -33.83
CA ARG A 112 33.71 1.61 -33.12
C ARG A 112 33.65 1.28 -31.65
N THR A 113 34.82 1.20 -31.02
CA THR A 113 34.92 0.55 -29.72
C THR A 113 34.02 1.34 -28.81
N HIS A 114 32.89 0.74 -28.42
CA HIS A 114 32.10 1.26 -27.33
C HIS A 114 33.10 1.38 -26.20
N ARG A 115 33.56 2.60 -25.88
CA ARG A 115 34.48 2.82 -24.77
C ARG A 115 33.89 2.07 -23.60
N CYS A 116 34.57 1.00 -23.18
CA CYS A 116 34.15 0.19 -22.06
C CYS A 116 34.06 1.14 -20.88
N ASP A 117 32.84 1.46 -20.48
CA ASP A 117 32.59 2.37 -19.37
C ASP A 117 32.74 1.52 -18.10
N PRO A 118 33.89 1.63 -17.39
CA PRO A 118 34.19 0.76 -16.27
C PRO A 118 33.13 0.91 -15.17
N LEU A 119 32.58 2.13 -15.03
CA LEU A 119 31.53 2.45 -14.08
C LEU A 119 30.22 1.72 -14.42
N ALA A 120 29.80 1.75 -15.69
CA ALA A 120 28.58 1.07 -16.12
C ALA A 120 28.66 -0.46 -15.94
N ARG A 121 29.85 -1.06 -16.12
CA ARG A 121 30.06 -2.50 -15.91
C ARG A 121 30.01 -2.88 -14.43
N LEU A 122 30.64 -2.11 -13.56
CA LEU A 122 30.61 -2.32 -12.11
C LEU A 122 29.20 -2.16 -11.53
N VAL A 123 28.44 -1.21 -12.07
CA VAL A 123 27.03 -1.05 -11.69
C VAL A 123 26.18 -2.23 -12.18
N ALA A 124 26.46 -2.76 -13.37
CA ALA A 124 25.78 -3.95 -13.87
C ALA A 124 26.13 -5.23 -13.09
N SER A 125 27.34 -5.34 -12.52
CA SER A 125 27.75 -6.46 -11.66
C SER A 125 27.22 -6.35 -10.22
N GLY A 126 26.70 -5.18 -9.83
CA GLY A 126 26.15 -4.94 -8.49
C GLY A 126 27.16 -4.39 -7.46
N ASP A 127 28.39 -4.12 -7.88
CA ASP A 127 29.47 -3.64 -6.99
C ASP A 127 29.42 -2.12 -6.81
N LEU A 128 28.42 -1.62 -6.09
CA LEU A 128 28.16 -0.17 -5.96
C LEU A 128 29.26 0.59 -5.20
N LYS A 129 30.01 -0.07 -4.31
CA LYS A 129 31.09 0.55 -3.52
C LYS A 129 32.30 0.88 -4.38
N THR A 130 32.75 -0.08 -5.20
CA THR A 130 33.87 0.11 -6.13
C THR A 130 33.47 1.00 -7.30
N ALA A 131 32.20 0.97 -7.72
CA ALA A 131 31.68 1.92 -8.69
C ALA A 131 31.83 3.37 -8.19
N ARG A 132 31.64 3.64 -6.89
CA ARG A 132 31.80 4.99 -6.34
C ARG A 132 33.26 5.45 -6.28
N THR A 133 34.19 4.59 -5.90
CA THR A 133 35.62 4.95 -5.91
C THR A 133 36.09 5.24 -7.33
N VAL A 134 35.66 4.44 -8.31
CA VAL A 134 35.95 4.67 -9.73
C VAL A 134 35.30 5.97 -10.22
N TYR A 135 34.11 6.33 -9.74
CA TYR A 135 33.49 7.62 -10.04
C TYR A 135 34.36 8.79 -9.56
N ASP A 136 34.81 8.74 -8.30
CA ASP A 136 35.63 9.80 -7.70
C ASP A 136 36.98 9.94 -8.43
N GLU A 137 37.60 8.82 -8.81
CA GLU A 137 38.81 8.78 -9.63
C GLU A 137 38.59 9.39 -11.03
N LEU A 138 37.50 9.03 -11.71
CA LEU A 138 37.16 9.60 -13.02
C LEU A 138 36.87 11.10 -12.93
N GLN A 139 36.26 11.55 -11.85
CA GLN A 139 36.02 12.98 -11.59
C GLN A 139 37.32 13.72 -11.30
N ALA A 140 38.24 13.16 -10.51
CA ALA A 140 39.56 13.72 -10.25
C ALA A 140 40.38 13.87 -11.54
N LEU A 141 40.23 12.91 -12.46
CA LEU A 141 40.85 12.94 -13.79
C LEU A 141 40.08 13.81 -14.81
N HIS A 142 39.00 14.49 -14.40
CA HIS A 142 38.16 15.35 -15.25
C HIS A 142 37.60 14.62 -16.49
N ILE A 143 37.39 13.31 -16.39
CA ILE A 143 36.85 12.48 -17.48
C ILE A 143 35.33 12.58 -17.48
N GLY A 144 34.75 12.97 -18.61
CA GLY A 144 33.29 13.06 -18.79
C GLY A 144 32.60 11.71 -18.65
N ILE A 145 31.69 11.59 -17.67
CA ILE A 145 30.95 10.35 -17.39
C ILE A 145 29.71 10.27 -18.28
N LEU A 146 29.57 9.14 -18.98
CA LEU A 146 28.45 8.91 -19.88
C LEU A 146 27.20 8.56 -19.08
N ARG A 147 26.08 9.25 -19.38
CA ARG A 147 24.80 8.97 -18.74
C ARG A 147 24.14 7.75 -19.37
N ARG A 148 23.86 6.71 -18.59
CA ARG A 148 23.26 5.44 -19.05
C ARG A 148 22.05 5.04 -18.23
N GLN A 149 21.15 4.25 -18.83
CA GLN A 149 19.96 3.72 -18.13
C GLN A 149 20.32 2.68 -17.05
N VAL A 150 21.50 2.05 -17.14
CA VAL A 150 21.97 1.03 -16.20
C VAL A 150 22.07 1.56 -14.76
N TYR A 151 22.27 2.87 -14.56
CA TYR A 151 22.31 3.47 -13.22
C TYR A 151 20.96 3.48 -12.50
N LEU A 152 19.84 3.26 -13.19
CA LEU A 152 18.53 3.17 -12.56
C LEU A 152 18.40 1.94 -11.65
N SER A 153 19.02 0.80 -12.02
CA SER A 153 19.02 -0.39 -11.16
C SER A 153 19.87 -0.18 -9.90
N ALA A 154 20.99 0.55 -10.00
CA ALA A 154 21.77 0.98 -8.84
C ALA A 154 21.00 1.92 -7.92
N ALA A 155 20.28 2.89 -8.48
CA ALA A 155 19.41 3.76 -7.69
C ALA A 155 18.38 2.92 -6.92
N LEU A 156 17.69 2.00 -7.61
CA LEU A 156 16.73 1.10 -6.95
C LEU A 156 17.37 0.23 -5.85
N GLY A 157 18.57 -0.29 -6.09
CA GLY A 157 19.30 -1.11 -5.11
C GLY A 157 19.78 -0.36 -3.88
N SER A 158 20.05 0.94 -4.02
CA SER A 158 20.49 1.83 -2.93
C SER A 158 19.34 2.48 -2.16
N LEU A 159 18.11 2.47 -2.71
CA LEU A 159 16.92 3.00 -2.05
C LEU A 159 16.62 2.21 -0.77
N GLY A 160 16.98 2.80 0.37
CA GLY A 160 16.75 2.26 1.70
C GLY A 160 16.49 3.36 2.72
N LYS A 161 16.05 2.98 3.92
CA LYS A 161 15.61 3.93 4.98
C LYS A 161 16.72 4.81 5.56
N THR A 162 17.98 4.44 5.38
CA THR A 162 19.14 5.16 5.92
C THR A 162 19.39 6.48 5.20
N LYS A 163 19.98 7.47 5.89
CA LYS A 163 20.37 8.76 5.27
C LYS A 163 21.35 8.56 4.10
N GLN A 164 22.29 7.61 4.25
CA GLN A 164 23.25 7.24 3.20
C GLN A 164 22.55 6.61 1.99
N GLY A 165 21.61 5.67 2.19
CA GLY A 165 20.86 5.07 1.07
C GLY A 165 20.05 6.08 0.26
N LYS A 166 19.48 7.09 0.93
CA LYS A 166 18.80 8.21 0.25
C LYS A 166 19.75 9.08 -0.58
N ALA A 167 20.91 9.41 -0.02
CA ALA A 167 21.93 10.18 -0.74
C ALA A 167 22.46 9.41 -1.96
N ASP A 168 22.70 8.10 -1.80
CA ASP A 168 23.16 7.21 -2.85
C ASP A 168 22.10 7.06 -3.95
N PHE A 169 20.83 6.96 -3.57
CA PHE A 169 19.72 6.95 -4.52
C PHE A 169 19.71 8.20 -5.40
N LEU A 170 19.80 9.40 -4.79
CA LEU A 170 19.80 10.67 -5.51
C LEU A 170 21.02 10.79 -6.44
N PHE A 171 22.19 10.34 -5.97
CA PHE A 171 23.42 10.30 -6.74
C PHE A 171 23.30 9.43 -8.00
N TRP A 172 22.86 8.17 -7.86
CA TRP A 172 22.71 7.29 -9.03
C TRP A 172 21.63 7.77 -10.00
N LEU A 173 20.57 8.39 -9.47
CA LEU A 173 19.52 9.01 -10.27
C LEU A 173 20.04 10.20 -11.10
N GLU A 174 21.04 10.93 -10.61
CA GLU A 174 21.68 12.02 -11.34
C GLU A 174 22.51 11.54 -12.54
N LEU A 175 22.96 10.29 -12.55
CA LEU A 175 23.70 9.71 -13.68
C LEU A 175 22.78 9.16 -14.79
N VAL A 176 21.47 9.09 -14.54
CA VAL A 176 20.48 8.69 -15.54
C VAL A 176 20.42 9.74 -16.67
N PRO A 177 20.31 9.33 -17.94
CA PRO A 177 20.27 10.25 -19.07
C PRO A 177 19.03 11.13 -19.05
N ASN A 178 19.21 12.38 -19.46
CA ASN A 178 18.12 13.33 -19.60
C ASN A 178 17.22 12.90 -20.76
N ARG A 179 15.91 12.95 -20.56
CA ARG A 179 14.93 12.72 -21.63
C ARG A 179 14.39 14.06 -22.14
N PRO A 180 14.37 14.30 -23.47
CA PRO A 180 13.72 15.47 -24.02
C PRO A 180 12.20 15.40 -23.81
N ALA A 181 11.53 16.54 -23.97
CA ALA A 181 10.08 16.65 -23.93
C ALA A 181 9.44 15.94 -25.14
N VAL A 182 9.32 14.61 -25.08
CA VAL A 182 8.75 13.75 -26.12
C VAL A 182 7.69 12.83 -25.51
N ARG A 183 6.80 12.29 -26.35
CA ARG A 183 5.77 11.31 -25.94
C ARG A 183 6.43 10.17 -25.14
N PRO A 184 5.95 9.89 -23.91
CA PRO A 184 6.52 8.83 -23.10
C PRO A 184 6.25 7.49 -23.78
N HIS A 185 7.33 6.73 -24.03
CA HIS A 185 7.22 5.36 -24.50
C HIS A 185 6.47 4.52 -23.45
N PRO A 186 5.55 3.60 -23.83
CA PRO A 186 4.78 2.79 -22.88
C PRO A 186 5.66 2.03 -21.87
N GLN A 187 6.84 1.57 -22.29
CA GLN A 187 7.83 0.91 -21.43
C GLN A 187 8.40 1.81 -20.32
N ALA A 188 8.31 3.14 -20.45
CA ALA A 188 8.79 4.05 -19.41
C ALA A 188 7.98 3.89 -18.11
N ARG A 189 6.67 3.65 -18.20
CA ARG A 189 5.85 3.40 -17.00
C ARG A 189 6.24 2.10 -16.30
N VAL A 190 6.60 1.07 -17.07
CA VAL A 190 7.07 -0.22 -16.54
C VAL A 190 8.42 -0.07 -15.85
N GLN A 191 9.35 0.69 -16.45
CA GLN A 191 10.69 0.94 -15.89
C GLN A 191 10.65 1.71 -14.56
N TRP A 192 9.78 2.71 -14.45
CA TRP A 192 9.69 3.56 -13.26
C TRP A 192 8.70 3.04 -12.20
N GLY A 193 7.87 2.06 -12.53
CA GLY A 193 6.89 1.44 -11.61
C GLY A 193 7.52 0.95 -10.30
N PRO A 194 8.59 0.13 -10.32
CA PRO A 194 9.26 -0.33 -9.10
C PRO A 194 9.79 0.80 -8.22
N VAL A 195 10.31 1.87 -8.84
CA VAL A 195 10.82 3.06 -8.12
C VAL A 195 9.67 3.75 -7.40
N ILE A 196 8.55 3.97 -8.09
CA ILE A 196 7.36 4.62 -7.54
C ILE A 196 6.78 3.79 -6.39
N SER A 197 6.65 2.47 -6.56
CA SER A 197 6.14 1.58 -5.52
C SER A 197 7.01 1.62 -4.27
N ARG A 198 8.35 1.50 -4.40
CA ARG A 198 9.24 1.60 -3.24
C ARG A 198 9.20 2.97 -2.56
N LEU A 199 9.18 4.07 -3.33
CA LEU A 199 9.07 5.41 -2.76
C LEU A 199 7.77 5.58 -1.96
N ILE A 200 6.65 5.06 -2.48
CA ILE A 200 5.35 5.07 -1.82
C ILE A 200 5.28 4.07 -0.66
N GLU A 201 6.04 2.98 -0.65
CA GLU A 201 5.98 1.98 0.42
C GLU A 201 6.91 2.30 1.60
N GLU A 202 8.07 2.88 1.33
CA GLU A 202 9.17 3.02 2.29
C GLU A 202 9.40 4.47 2.75
N HIS A 203 9.07 5.48 1.93
CA HIS A 203 9.47 6.89 2.17
C HIS A 203 8.30 7.88 2.27
N THR A 204 7.10 7.39 2.61
CA THR A 204 5.84 8.17 2.66
C THR A 204 5.83 9.42 3.53
N THR A 205 6.64 9.46 4.58
CA THR A 205 6.64 10.52 5.59
C THR A 205 7.73 11.56 5.38
N ASP A 206 8.68 11.30 4.49
CA ASP A 206 9.83 12.17 4.27
C ASP A 206 9.56 13.11 3.09
N VAL A 207 8.87 14.21 3.39
CA VAL A 207 8.46 15.22 2.40
C VAL A 207 9.69 15.86 1.73
N GLN A 208 10.75 16.15 2.49
CA GLN A 208 11.98 16.76 1.99
C GLN A 208 12.70 15.85 1.00
N PHE A 209 12.78 14.55 1.29
CA PHE A 209 13.36 13.60 0.35
C PHE A 209 12.53 13.49 -0.93
N LEU A 210 11.20 13.38 -0.81
CA LEU A 210 10.30 13.28 -1.97
C LEU A 210 10.33 14.55 -2.84
N GLU A 211 10.49 15.73 -2.24
CA GLU A 211 10.74 16.99 -2.94
C GLU A 211 12.01 16.91 -3.79
N GLN A 212 13.14 16.49 -3.20
CA GLN A 212 14.41 16.34 -3.93
C GLN A 212 14.27 15.35 -5.10
N VAL A 213 13.55 14.24 -4.89
CA VAL A 213 13.27 13.26 -5.94
C VAL A 213 12.43 13.85 -7.08
N LEU A 214 11.38 14.62 -6.76
CA LEU A 214 10.56 15.28 -7.78
C LEU A 214 11.35 16.34 -8.55
N LEU A 215 12.21 17.08 -7.88
CA LEU A 215 13.07 18.09 -8.48
C LEU A 215 14.09 17.45 -9.44
N LEU A 216 14.74 16.35 -9.03
CA LEU A 216 15.62 15.57 -9.91
C LEU A 216 14.85 14.95 -11.09
N ALA A 217 13.65 14.39 -10.85
CA ALA A 217 12.80 13.87 -11.91
C ALA A 217 12.42 14.96 -12.93
N GLY A 218 12.22 16.20 -12.46
CA GLY A 218 12.11 17.40 -13.27
C GLY A 218 13.33 17.61 -14.15
N ARG A 219 14.52 17.76 -13.55
CA ARG A 219 15.80 17.96 -14.26
C ARG A 219 16.13 16.87 -15.30
N LYS A 220 15.64 15.64 -15.08
CA LYS A 220 15.84 14.50 -15.99
C LYS A 220 14.77 14.35 -17.06
N GLY A 221 13.71 15.14 -17.04
CA GLY A 221 12.62 15.04 -18.01
C GLY A 221 11.68 13.85 -17.78
N VAL A 222 11.73 13.22 -16.60
CA VAL A 222 10.95 12.01 -16.27
C VAL A 222 9.72 12.33 -15.43
N LEU A 223 9.59 13.57 -14.96
CA LEU A 223 8.49 14.05 -14.13
C LEU A 223 7.08 13.61 -14.60
N PRO A 224 6.71 13.61 -15.90
CA PRO A 224 5.38 13.15 -16.34
C PRO A 224 5.07 11.68 -16.02
N SER A 225 6.09 10.83 -15.90
CA SER A 225 5.92 9.41 -15.60
C SER A 225 5.75 9.13 -14.10
N ILE A 226 6.30 10.01 -13.25
CA ILE A 226 6.42 9.79 -11.80
C ILE A 226 5.43 10.66 -11.00
N SER A 227 5.15 11.87 -11.48
CA SER A 227 4.35 12.88 -10.76
C SER A 227 2.95 12.39 -10.43
N GLY A 228 2.23 11.74 -11.35
CA GLY A 228 0.83 11.34 -11.12
C GLY A 228 0.61 10.53 -9.85
N PRO A 229 1.25 9.35 -9.69
CA PRO A 229 1.15 8.55 -8.47
C PRO A 229 1.69 9.25 -7.22
N LEU A 230 2.85 9.90 -7.32
CA LEU A 230 3.49 10.54 -6.16
C LEU A 230 2.71 11.75 -5.65
N VAL A 231 2.21 12.62 -6.53
CA VAL A 231 1.44 13.82 -6.16
C VAL A 231 0.11 13.43 -5.53
N ARG A 232 -0.56 12.38 -6.03
CA ARG A 232 -1.76 11.82 -5.37
C ARG A 232 -1.45 11.36 -3.95
N HIS A 233 -0.33 10.70 -3.74
CA HIS A 233 0.07 10.26 -2.42
C HIS A 233 0.42 11.46 -1.52
N LEU A 234 1.28 12.38 -1.99
CA LEU A 234 1.70 13.59 -1.27
C LEU A 234 0.54 14.50 -0.88
N ALA A 235 -0.51 14.62 -1.72
CA ALA A 235 -1.69 15.43 -1.43
C ALA A 235 -2.43 15.00 -0.15
N HIS A 236 -2.33 13.73 0.26
CA HIS A 236 -2.96 13.27 1.50
C HIS A 236 -2.15 13.64 2.76
N PHE A 237 -0.85 13.93 2.63
CA PHE A 237 0.07 14.07 3.77
C PHE A 237 0.66 15.48 3.91
N THR A 238 0.78 16.20 2.81
CA THR A 238 1.40 17.54 2.77
C THR A 238 0.30 18.61 2.80
N ARG A 239 0.63 19.81 3.32
CA ARG A 239 -0.26 20.97 3.20
C ARG A 239 -0.33 21.41 1.72
N PRO A 240 -1.47 21.96 1.26
CA PRO A 240 -1.62 22.37 -0.13
C PRO A 240 -0.57 23.41 -0.54
N ASP A 241 -0.28 24.39 0.31
CA ASP A 241 0.68 25.47 0.02
C ASP A 241 2.11 24.94 -0.17
N GLU A 242 2.53 24.03 0.69
CA GLU A 242 3.85 23.38 0.64
C GLU A 242 3.94 22.46 -0.59
N LEU A 243 2.89 21.68 -0.85
CA LEU A 243 2.84 20.81 -2.03
C LEU A 243 2.83 21.61 -3.34
N GLN A 244 2.17 22.77 -3.36
CA GLN A 244 2.17 23.66 -4.51
C GLN A 244 3.58 24.15 -4.81
N ARG A 245 4.32 24.63 -3.80
CA ARG A 245 5.72 25.08 -3.97
C ARG A 245 6.63 23.97 -4.49
N ILE A 246 6.52 22.77 -3.93
CA ILE A 246 7.30 21.59 -4.36
C ILE A 246 6.99 21.26 -5.83
N PHE A 247 5.71 21.25 -6.17
CA PHE A 247 5.27 20.89 -7.51
C PHE A 247 5.65 21.96 -8.55
N GLU A 248 5.50 23.24 -8.23
CA GLU A 248 5.94 24.37 -9.06
C GLU A 248 7.45 24.30 -9.31
N SER A 249 8.25 24.09 -8.27
CA SER A 249 9.72 23.97 -8.37
C SER A 249 10.14 22.80 -9.28
N ALA A 250 9.51 21.64 -9.13
CA ALA A 250 9.76 20.48 -9.97
C ALA A 250 9.35 20.71 -11.43
N MET A 251 8.22 21.40 -11.65
CA MET A 251 7.71 21.76 -12.97
C MET A 251 8.60 22.76 -13.69
N GLU A 252 9.12 23.77 -13.00
CA GLU A 252 10.09 24.71 -13.56
C GLU A 252 11.41 24.03 -13.91
N ALA A 253 11.88 23.10 -13.07
CA ALA A 253 13.06 22.29 -13.38
C ALA A 253 12.84 21.41 -14.63
N TYR A 254 11.64 20.86 -14.81
CA TYR A 254 11.25 20.11 -16.01
C TYR A 254 11.28 20.97 -17.27
N ILE A 255 10.67 22.16 -17.24
CA ILE A 255 10.63 23.05 -18.41
C ILE A 255 12.05 23.49 -18.78
N ARG A 256 12.85 23.95 -17.81
CA ARG A 256 14.23 24.41 -18.05
C ARG A 256 15.15 23.33 -18.61
N SER A 257 14.98 22.08 -18.19
CA SER A 257 15.85 20.97 -18.62
C SER A 257 15.45 20.33 -19.94
N THR A 258 14.16 20.40 -20.31
CA THR A 258 13.64 19.72 -21.51
C THR A 258 13.42 20.65 -22.69
N THR A 259 13.38 21.97 -22.45
CA THR A 259 13.24 23.00 -23.49
C THR A 259 14.47 23.89 -23.51
N SER A 260 14.95 24.23 -24.71
CA SER A 260 16.05 25.17 -24.87
C SER A 260 15.52 26.59 -24.99
N ALA A 261 16.03 27.52 -24.17
CA ALA A 261 15.62 28.92 -24.21
C ALA A 261 16.04 29.59 -25.54
N HIS A 262 17.29 29.32 -25.99
CA HIS A 262 17.96 30.05 -27.06
C HIS A 262 17.83 29.42 -28.46
N SER A 263 17.28 28.21 -28.59
CA SER A 263 17.13 27.57 -29.90
C SER A 263 15.74 27.87 -30.48
N ALA A 264 15.74 28.39 -31.71
CA ALA A 264 14.56 28.60 -32.56
C ALA A 264 14.39 27.48 -33.61
N SER A 265 15.05 26.33 -33.44
CA SER A 265 14.86 25.21 -34.36
C SER A 265 13.44 24.63 -34.27
N LEU A 266 12.89 24.15 -35.39
CA LEU A 266 11.58 23.49 -35.44
C LEU A 266 11.43 22.39 -34.38
N ARG A 267 12.51 21.64 -34.11
CA ARG A 267 12.56 20.61 -33.06
C ARG A 267 12.47 21.21 -31.65
N ALA A 268 13.15 22.32 -31.39
CA ALA A 268 13.08 23.02 -30.11
C ALA A 268 11.68 23.61 -29.87
N GLU A 269 11.03 24.13 -30.91
CA GLU A 269 9.64 24.60 -30.85
C GLU A 269 8.67 23.46 -30.58
N ALA A 270 8.83 22.31 -31.25
CA ALA A 270 8.04 21.11 -30.99
C ALA A 270 8.17 20.63 -29.54
N HIS A 271 9.39 20.66 -28.97
CA HIS A 271 9.62 20.33 -27.56
C HIS A 271 8.98 21.37 -26.61
N LYS A 272 9.03 22.67 -26.93
CA LYS A 272 8.38 23.74 -26.15
C LYS A 272 6.87 23.55 -26.11
N GLU A 273 6.25 23.29 -27.25
CA GLU A 273 4.81 23.04 -27.35
C GLU A 273 4.40 21.76 -26.61
N PHE A 274 5.18 20.69 -26.76
CA PHE A 274 4.92 19.45 -26.02
C PHE A 274 5.03 19.64 -24.50
N ALA A 275 6.05 20.37 -24.03
CA ALA A 275 6.23 20.69 -22.62
C ALA A 275 5.06 21.53 -22.06
N ARG A 276 4.52 22.48 -22.84
CA ARG A 276 3.32 23.27 -22.46
C ARG A 276 2.10 22.38 -22.28
N ARG A 277 1.81 21.49 -23.23
CA ARG A 277 0.68 20.54 -23.09
C ARG A 277 0.84 19.64 -21.87
N ARG A 278 2.06 19.13 -21.65
CA ARG A 278 2.35 18.29 -20.47
C ARG A 278 2.25 19.05 -19.15
N ARG A 279 2.60 20.35 -19.14
CA ARG A 279 2.36 21.21 -17.98
C ARG A 279 0.87 21.20 -17.63
N SER A 280 0.00 21.46 -18.59
CA SER A 280 -1.46 21.42 -18.39
C SER A 280 -1.95 20.07 -17.86
N ASP A 281 -1.54 18.95 -18.47
CA ASP A 281 -1.91 17.59 -18.03
C ASP A 281 -1.53 17.33 -16.56
N MET A 282 -0.31 17.74 -16.18
CA MET A 282 0.24 17.51 -14.84
C MET A 282 -0.46 18.39 -13.80
N TYR A 283 -0.74 19.65 -14.10
CA TYR A 283 -1.55 20.52 -13.22
C TYR A 283 -3.00 20.01 -13.10
N GLY A 284 -3.61 19.50 -14.17
CA GLY A 284 -4.92 18.84 -14.09
C GLY A 284 -4.87 17.56 -13.23
N GLY A 285 -3.77 16.81 -13.30
CA GLY A 285 -3.48 15.69 -12.39
C GLY A 285 -3.36 16.12 -10.92
N TYR A 286 -2.68 17.25 -10.67
CA TYR A 286 -2.50 17.84 -9.34
C TYR A 286 -3.82 18.36 -8.75
N ALA A 287 -4.62 19.12 -9.51
CA ALA A 287 -5.94 19.57 -9.08
C ALA A 287 -6.84 18.38 -8.69
N ARG A 288 -6.85 17.32 -9.50
CA ARG A 288 -7.58 16.08 -9.18
C ARG A 288 -7.05 15.37 -7.93
N ALA A 289 -5.74 15.43 -7.68
CA ALA A 289 -5.14 14.90 -6.46
C ALA A 289 -5.57 15.71 -5.22
N LEU A 290 -5.64 17.04 -5.31
CA LEU A 290 -6.15 17.90 -4.24
C LEU A 290 -7.62 17.59 -3.91
N ILE A 291 -8.47 17.43 -4.94
CA ILE A 291 -9.88 17.04 -4.76
C ILE A 291 -9.97 15.67 -4.09
N ALA A 292 -9.24 14.68 -4.57
CA ALA A 292 -9.24 13.33 -4.01
C ALA A 292 -8.76 13.31 -2.55
N ALA A 293 -7.79 14.15 -2.21
CA ALA A 293 -7.31 14.33 -0.84
C ALA A 293 -8.29 15.15 0.03
N GLY A 294 -9.30 15.82 -0.55
CA GLY A 294 -10.30 16.62 0.16
C GLY A 294 -9.91 18.09 0.38
N TRP A 295 -8.94 18.61 -0.37
CA TRP A 295 -8.51 20.02 -0.34
C TRP A 295 -9.29 20.86 -1.36
N MET A 296 -10.59 21.04 -1.12
CA MET A 296 -11.49 21.67 -2.10
C MET A 296 -11.25 23.18 -2.26
N THR A 297 -10.91 23.88 -1.19
CA THR A 297 -10.61 25.33 -1.22
C THR A 297 -9.35 25.59 -2.04
N ALA A 298 -8.26 24.88 -1.73
CA ALA A 298 -7.01 24.98 -2.47
C ALA A 298 -7.17 24.55 -3.95
N ALA A 299 -7.94 23.49 -4.23
CA ALA A 299 -8.24 23.11 -5.61
C ALA A 299 -9.02 24.20 -6.36
N ARG A 300 -9.95 24.90 -5.68
CA ARG A 300 -10.71 26.01 -6.26
C ARG A 300 -9.83 27.24 -6.51
N GLU A 301 -8.98 27.59 -5.55
CA GLU A 301 -8.02 28.69 -5.68
C GLU A 301 -7.04 28.44 -6.83
N LEU A 302 -6.53 27.21 -6.95
CA LEU A 302 -5.67 26.81 -8.07
C LEU A 302 -6.38 26.93 -9.42
N MET A 303 -7.67 26.59 -9.50
CA MET A 303 -8.43 26.73 -10.74
C MET A 303 -8.77 28.18 -11.07
N ALA A 304 -9.07 29.01 -10.05
CA ALA A 304 -9.34 30.42 -10.21
C ALA A 304 -8.09 31.18 -10.67
N ASN A 305 -6.92 30.78 -10.17
CA ASN A 305 -5.63 31.37 -10.48
C ASN A 305 -4.68 30.33 -11.12
N PRO A 306 -4.90 29.93 -12.39
CA PRO A 306 -4.06 28.95 -13.04
C PRO A 306 -2.63 29.48 -13.24
N PRO A 307 -1.60 28.65 -13.02
CA PRO A 307 -0.22 29.01 -13.33
C PRO A 307 -0.05 29.36 -14.82
N ARG A 308 0.84 30.30 -15.14
CA ARG A 308 1.03 30.84 -16.51
C ARG A 308 1.11 29.73 -17.57
N GLY A 309 0.22 29.79 -18.56
CA GLY A 309 0.19 28.86 -19.70
C GLY A 309 -0.44 27.49 -19.42
N VAL A 310 -1.16 27.32 -18.31
CA VAL A 310 -1.98 26.13 -18.03
C VAL A 310 -3.37 26.32 -18.63
N ILE A 311 -3.81 25.33 -19.41
CA ILE A 311 -5.17 25.24 -19.96
C ILE A 311 -5.81 24.00 -19.32
N TRP A 312 -6.96 24.17 -18.66
CA TRP A 312 -7.64 23.08 -17.99
C TRP A 312 -8.33 22.15 -19.00
N ASP A 313 -8.20 20.83 -18.79
CA ASP A 313 -8.95 19.83 -19.53
C ASP A 313 -10.43 19.81 -19.10
N GLU A 314 -11.33 19.57 -20.06
CA GLU A 314 -12.78 19.47 -19.82
C GLU A 314 -13.11 18.47 -18.70
N TYR A 315 -12.34 17.39 -18.58
CA TYR A 315 -12.49 16.40 -17.53
C TYR A 315 -12.21 16.97 -16.12
N THR A 316 -11.16 17.78 -15.96
CA THR A 316 -10.83 18.41 -14.67
C THR A 316 -11.86 19.48 -14.33
N LEU A 317 -12.27 20.29 -15.30
CA LEU A 317 -13.35 21.28 -15.14
C LEU A 317 -14.66 20.63 -14.72
N GLY A 318 -15.06 19.54 -15.40
CA GLY A 318 -16.27 18.76 -15.11
C GLY A 318 -16.24 18.09 -13.74
N LYS A 319 -15.07 17.65 -13.26
CA LYS A 319 -14.93 17.09 -11.91
C LYS A 319 -15.01 18.15 -10.82
N VAL A 320 -14.38 19.30 -11.01
CA VAL A 320 -14.43 20.35 -9.99
C VAL A 320 -15.84 20.91 -9.87
N THR A 321 -16.50 21.22 -11.00
CA THR A 321 -17.89 21.71 -11.04
C THR A 321 -18.87 20.75 -10.36
N LYS A 322 -18.76 19.43 -10.61
CA LYS A 322 -19.58 18.40 -9.95
C LYS A 322 -19.33 18.29 -8.45
N VAL A 323 -18.11 18.48 -7.98
CA VAL A 323 -17.77 18.39 -6.54
C VAL A 323 -18.03 19.71 -5.81
N THR A 324 -18.10 20.85 -6.53
CA THR A 324 -18.54 22.15 -5.99
C THR A 324 -20.05 22.28 -5.84
N ALA A 325 -20.84 21.33 -6.36
CA ALA A 325 -22.26 21.26 -6.04
C ALA A 325 -22.45 20.99 -4.53
N PRO A 326 -23.38 21.69 -3.85
CA PRO A 326 -23.51 21.70 -2.38
C PRO A 326 -23.86 20.34 -1.74
N THR A 327 -24.07 19.28 -2.53
CA THR A 327 -24.56 17.97 -2.08
C THR A 327 -23.46 16.95 -1.69
N LEU A 328 -22.16 17.22 -1.92
CA LEU A 328 -21.06 16.23 -1.72
C LEU A 328 -20.20 16.41 -0.45
N THR A 329 -20.66 17.21 0.52
CA THR A 329 -19.93 17.58 1.75
C THR A 329 -19.56 16.41 2.67
N SER A 330 -20.29 15.28 2.60
CA SER A 330 -20.03 14.09 3.44
C SER A 330 -18.65 13.47 3.17
N SER A 331 -18.18 13.48 1.91
CA SER A 331 -16.89 12.87 1.55
C SER A 331 -15.68 13.58 2.17
N SER A 332 -15.77 14.91 2.33
CA SER A 332 -14.72 15.76 2.88
C SER A 332 -14.53 15.55 4.38
N ARG A 333 -15.61 15.36 5.14
CA ARG A 333 -15.56 15.17 6.59
C ARG A 333 -14.91 13.83 6.96
N ALA A 334 -15.29 12.74 6.28
CA ALA A 334 -14.69 11.42 6.51
C ALA A 334 -13.18 11.42 6.21
N VAL A 335 -12.75 12.00 5.08
CA VAL A 335 -11.33 12.07 4.71
C VAL A 335 -10.52 12.94 5.69
N ARG A 336 -11.10 14.05 6.19
CA ARG A 336 -10.48 14.85 7.26
C ARG A 336 -10.31 14.05 8.55
N ARG A 337 -11.33 13.29 8.97
CA ARG A 337 -11.25 12.43 10.16
C ARG A 337 -10.22 11.31 10.00
N VAL A 338 -10.11 10.70 8.82
CA VAL A 338 -9.05 9.74 8.49
C VAL A 338 -7.67 10.38 8.60
N ARG A 339 -7.48 11.59 8.05
CA ARG A 339 -6.20 12.29 8.15
C ARG A 339 -5.85 12.64 9.60
N ALA A 340 -6.81 13.10 10.39
CA ALA A 340 -6.61 13.34 11.82
C ALA A 340 -6.21 12.04 12.55
N ALA A 341 -6.91 10.93 12.28
CA ALA A 341 -6.62 9.63 12.87
C ALA A 341 -5.22 9.08 12.51
N LEU A 342 -4.74 9.36 11.30
CA LEU A 342 -3.41 8.93 10.85
C LEU A 342 -2.26 9.81 11.37
N ARG A 343 -2.55 11.04 11.81
CA ARG A 343 -1.54 11.99 12.32
C ARG A 343 -1.50 12.07 13.85
N GLY A 344 -2.63 11.82 14.52
CA GLY A 344 -2.76 11.95 15.97
C GLY A 344 -2.88 10.63 16.72
N ASP A 345 -2.98 10.74 18.05
CA ASP A 345 -3.38 9.65 18.93
C ASP A 345 -4.90 9.52 18.92
N ILE A 346 -5.41 8.62 18.08
CA ILE A 346 -6.83 8.28 18.10
C ILE A 346 -7.08 7.17 19.12
N SER A 347 -8.11 7.34 19.94
CA SER A 347 -8.54 6.28 20.87
C SER A 347 -9.05 5.06 20.09
N PRO A 348 -8.90 3.83 20.64
CA PRO A 348 -9.43 2.62 20.00
C PRO A 348 -10.93 2.72 19.67
N THR A 349 -11.70 3.36 20.55
CA THR A 349 -13.13 3.60 20.37
C THR A 349 -13.40 4.60 19.24
N GLY A 350 -12.64 5.70 19.17
CA GLY A 350 -12.75 6.67 18.08
C GLY A 350 -12.39 6.06 16.72
N LEU A 351 -11.38 5.19 16.70
CA LEU A 351 -10.99 4.45 15.50
C LEU A 351 -12.06 3.43 15.08
N ALA A 352 -12.68 2.74 16.03
CA ALA A 352 -13.80 1.84 15.76
C ALA A 352 -14.95 2.57 15.05
N HIS A 353 -15.41 3.71 15.59
CA HIS A 353 -16.46 4.51 14.94
C HIS A 353 -16.05 4.98 13.54
N LEU A 354 -14.82 5.41 13.36
CA LEU A 354 -14.34 5.84 12.04
C LEU A 354 -14.33 4.68 11.02
N ILE A 355 -13.91 3.48 11.43
CA ILE A 355 -13.95 2.30 10.56
C ILE A 355 -15.41 1.97 10.19
N GLN A 356 -16.32 2.00 11.16
CA GLN A 356 -17.74 1.75 10.93
C GLN A 356 -18.34 2.76 9.94
N ASP A 357 -18.06 4.05 10.10
CA ASP A 357 -18.51 5.11 9.19
C ASP A 357 -17.98 4.88 7.75
N LEU A 358 -16.72 4.47 7.62
CA LEU A 358 -16.10 4.21 6.32
C LEU A 358 -16.61 2.94 5.64
N GLU A 359 -16.90 1.89 6.42
CA GLU A 359 -17.50 0.65 5.92
C GLU A 359 -18.95 0.90 5.47
N ALA A 360 -19.72 1.68 6.22
CA ALA A 360 -21.08 2.11 5.83
C ALA A 360 -21.08 2.90 4.52
N ASP A 361 -20.11 3.80 4.34
CA ASP A 361 -19.89 4.57 3.10
C ASP A 361 -19.32 3.74 1.92
N ARG A 362 -19.18 2.41 2.07
CA ARG A 362 -18.57 1.48 1.08
C ARG A 362 -17.13 1.84 0.68
N ARG A 363 -16.35 2.51 1.53
CA ARG A 363 -14.96 2.96 1.24
C ARG A 363 -13.91 1.95 1.69
N GLN A 364 -14.03 0.71 1.22
CA GLN A 364 -13.14 -0.39 1.61
C GLN A 364 -11.65 -0.15 1.28
N SER A 365 -11.36 0.63 0.22
CA SER A 365 -9.99 0.97 -0.16
C SER A 365 -9.28 1.84 0.89
N LEU A 366 -10.00 2.78 1.51
CA LEU A 366 -9.48 3.63 2.57
C LEU A 366 -9.25 2.85 3.86
N VAL A 367 -10.19 1.95 4.21
CA VAL A 367 -10.03 1.05 5.37
C VAL A 367 -8.80 0.17 5.19
N LYS A 368 -8.60 -0.44 4.01
CA LYS A 368 -7.39 -1.23 3.70
C LYS A 368 -6.10 -0.39 3.81
N HIS A 369 -6.14 0.85 3.35
CA HIS A 369 -4.98 1.75 3.44
C HIS A 369 -4.68 2.13 4.89
N MET A 370 -5.70 2.45 5.69
CA MET A 370 -5.56 2.72 7.12
C MET A 370 -5.02 1.50 7.86
N ALA A 371 -5.56 0.31 7.58
CA ALA A 371 -5.12 -0.95 8.17
C ALA A 371 -3.62 -1.13 8.00
N ARG A 372 -3.12 -1.06 6.75
CA ARG A 372 -1.68 -1.21 6.44
C ARG A 372 -0.78 -0.21 7.16
N ARG A 373 -1.26 1.01 7.41
CA ARG A 373 -0.45 2.06 8.02
C ARG A 373 -0.49 2.00 9.54
N ILE A 374 -1.69 1.94 10.12
CA ILE A 374 -1.86 1.90 11.58
C ILE A 374 -1.26 0.61 12.13
N THR A 375 -1.38 -0.54 11.42
CA THR A 375 -0.71 -1.77 11.85
C THR A 375 0.81 -1.68 11.90
N ARG A 376 1.44 -0.80 11.11
CA ARG A 376 2.91 -0.61 11.15
C ARG A 376 3.36 0.25 12.34
N THR A 377 2.55 1.22 12.75
CA THR A 377 2.92 2.20 13.79
C THR A 377 2.29 1.95 15.15
N LYS A 378 1.05 1.45 15.17
CA LYS A 378 0.17 1.29 16.34
C LYS A 378 -0.72 0.04 16.16
N ALA A 379 -0.08 -1.12 15.95
CA ALA A 379 -0.76 -2.39 15.70
C ALA A 379 -1.82 -2.73 16.76
N GLU A 380 -1.49 -2.49 18.02
CA GLU A 380 -2.39 -2.74 19.14
C GLU A 380 -3.71 -1.97 19.02
N THR A 381 -3.65 -0.66 18.76
CA THR A 381 -4.83 0.20 18.63
C THR A 381 -5.74 -0.24 17.48
N TRP A 382 -5.15 -0.70 16.37
CA TRP A 382 -5.91 -1.20 15.22
C TRP A 382 -6.69 -2.46 15.58
N TYR A 383 -6.03 -3.45 16.17
CA TYR A 383 -6.68 -4.71 16.53
C TYR A 383 -7.71 -4.51 17.65
N HIS A 384 -7.42 -3.66 18.63
CA HIS A 384 -8.38 -3.31 19.68
C HIS A 384 -9.64 -2.66 19.10
N ALA A 385 -9.51 -1.73 18.15
CA ALA A 385 -10.64 -1.11 17.48
C ALA A 385 -11.49 -2.13 16.68
N ARG A 386 -10.84 -3.08 15.99
CA ARG A 386 -11.53 -4.17 15.27
C ARG A 386 -12.28 -5.10 16.22
N MET A 387 -11.69 -5.42 17.36
CA MET A 387 -12.34 -6.22 18.40
C MET A 387 -13.55 -5.50 18.99
N LEU A 388 -13.45 -4.20 19.25
CA LEU A 388 -14.59 -3.38 19.70
C LEU A 388 -15.74 -3.38 18.70
N LEU A 389 -15.44 -3.32 17.40
CA LEU A 389 -16.45 -3.41 16.35
C LEU A 389 -17.13 -4.78 16.31
N ALA A 390 -16.34 -5.86 16.33
CA ALA A 390 -16.89 -7.21 16.34
C ALA A 390 -17.73 -7.48 17.60
N ALA A 391 -17.28 -6.99 18.76
CA ALA A 391 -18.04 -7.10 20.01
C ALA A 391 -19.37 -6.34 19.95
N ARG A 392 -19.42 -5.15 19.34
CA ARG A 392 -20.66 -4.38 19.13
C ARG A 392 -21.61 -5.06 18.14
N GLY A 393 -21.06 -5.77 17.15
CA GLY A 393 -21.83 -6.57 16.20
C GLY A 393 -22.34 -7.90 16.75
N GLY A 394 -21.99 -8.27 18.00
CA GLY A 394 -22.36 -9.55 18.61
C GLY A 394 -21.55 -10.76 18.10
N SER A 395 -20.54 -10.55 17.25
CA SER A 395 -19.69 -11.61 16.71
C SER A 395 -18.58 -12.00 17.70
N HIS A 396 -18.97 -12.70 18.77
CA HIS A 396 -18.08 -13.07 19.87
C HIS A 396 -16.93 -14.00 19.47
N GLU A 397 -17.18 -14.92 18.53
CA GLU A 397 -16.16 -15.83 17.99
C GLU A 397 -15.04 -15.06 17.29
N THR A 398 -15.39 -14.11 16.42
CA THR A 398 -14.43 -13.26 15.71
C THR A 398 -13.57 -12.42 16.67
N VAL A 399 -14.12 -11.97 17.79
CA VAL A 399 -13.34 -11.25 18.82
C VAL A 399 -12.25 -12.14 19.40
N ILE A 400 -12.58 -13.40 19.69
CA ILE A 400 -11.64 -14.37 20.25
C ILE A 400 -10.60 -14.78 19.21
N GLU A 401 -10.99 -14.99 17.97
CA GLU A 401 -10.07 -15.26 16.85
C GLU A 401 -9.06 -14.12 16.67
N LEU A 402 -9.53 -12.87 16.65
CA LEU A 402 -8.67 -11.68 16.55
C LEU A 402 -7.74 -11.57 17.76
N PHE A 403 -8.22 -11.89 18.95
CA PHE A 403 -7.38 -11.90 20.15
C PHE A 403 -6.28 -12.96 20.04
N ASN A 404 -6.64 -14.19 19.69
CA ASN A 404 -5.73 -15.33 19.57
C ASN A 404 -4.69 -15.17 18.45
N ALA A 405 -5.07 -14.49 17.36
CA ALA A 405 -4.18 -14.24 16.24
C ALA A 405 -3.08 -13.21 16.57
N HIS A 406 -3.39 -12.22 17.42
CA HIS A 406 -2.55 -11.03 17.58
C HIS A 406 -2.03 -10.79 19.00
N PHE A 407 -2.59 -11.41 20.03
CA PHE A 407 -2.23 -11.17 21.43
C PHE A 407 -1.86 -12.46 22.17
N TYR A 408 -0.98 -12.34 23.16
CA TYR A 408 -0.69 -13.43 24.08
C TYR A 408 -1.84 -13.65 25.06
N TRP A 409 -2.10 -14.92 25.38
CA TRP A 409 -3.08 -15.31 26.39
C TRP A 409 -2.52 -15.10 27.81
N VAL A 410 -2.47 -13.84 28.24
CA VAL A 410 -1.93 -13.43 29.55
C VAL A 410 -3.00 -12.62 30.29
N GLY A 411 -3.17 -12.89 31.59
CA GLY A 411 -4.18 -12.23 32.43
C GLY A 411 -5.61 -12.69 32.19
N LEU A 412 -5.79 -13.86 31.57
CA LEU A 412 -7.10 -14.49 31.33
C LEU A 412 -7.09 -15.96 31.81
N PRO A 413 -8.22 -16.51 32.32
CA PRO A 413 -8.34 -17.92 32.69
C PRO A 413 -8.21 -18.84 31.48
N LEU A 414 -8.03 -20.13 31.73
CA LEU A 414 -8.08 -21.13 30.67
C LEU A 414 -9.48 -21.14 30.04
N HIS A 415 -9.52 -21.25 28.72
CA HIS A 415 -10.74 -21.26 27.92
C HIS A 415 -10.58 -22.29 26.79
N PRO A 416 -11.65 -23.00 26.37
CA PRO A 416 -11.57 -23.99 25.29
C PRO A 416 -11.03 -23.42 23.98
N SER A 417 -11.29 -22.14 23.71
CA SER A 417 -10.77 -21.42 22.54
C SER A 417 -9.33 -20.92 22.69
N LYS A 418 -8.59 -21.29 23.74
CA LYS A 418 -7.17 -20.93 23.85
C LYS A 418 -6.39 -21.64 22.74
N PRO A 419 -5.61 -20.91 21.92
CA PRO A 419 -4.86 -21.54 20.84
C PRO A 419 -3.71 -22.37 21.41
N ALA A 420 -3.41 -23.51 20.77
CA ALA A 420 -2.14 -24.20 20.98
C ALA A 420 -0.99 -23.22 20.69
N GLU A 421 0.09 -23.31 21.48
CA GLU A 421 1.21 -22.36 21.40
C GLU A 421 1.72 -22.26 19.96
N SER A 422 1.53 -21.08 19.34
CA SER A 422 1.98 -20.84 17.96
C SER A 422 3.16 -19.88 17.96
N VAL A 423 4.12 -20.13 17.07
CA VAL A 423 5.44 -19.49 16.95
C VAL A 423 5.37 -18.05 16.41
N THR A 424 4.16 -17.48 16.28
CA THR A 424 3.98 -16.13 15.71
C THR A 424 4.30 -15.02 16.71
N LYS A 425 4.92 -13.93 16.23
CA LYS A 425 5.13 -12.71 17.03
C LYS A 425 3.78 -12.11 17.40
N ARG A 426 3.38 -12.24 18.67
CA ARG A 426 2.15 -11.67 19.24
C ARG A 426 2.47 -10.45 20.09
N LEU A 427 1.46 -9.63 20.34
CA LEU A 427 1.54 -8.44 21.19
C LEU A 427 1.11 -8.78 22.62
N TYR A 428 1.64 -8.05 23.60
CA TYR A 428 1.13 -8.13 24.96
C TYR A 428 -0.19 -7.35 25.05
N PRO A 429 -1.26 -7.94 25.61
CA PRO A 429 -2.53 -7.25 25.74
C PRO A 429 -2.47 -6.17 26.81
N THR A 430 -3.18 -5.06 26.62
CA THR A 430 -3.43 -4.06 27.67
C THR A 430 -4.69 -4.38 28.47
N LYS A 431 -4.85 -3.74 29.64
CA LYS A 431 -6.05 -3.86 30.49
C LYS A 431 -7.36 -3.61 29.72
N GLY A 432 -7.34 -2.64 28.80
CA GLY A 432 -8.49 -2.32 27.95
C GLY A 432 -8.85 -3.44 26.98
N ILE A 433 -7.86 -4.15 26.43
CA ILE A 433 -8.07 -5.29 25.54
C ILE A 433 -8.65 -6.47 26.32
N ILE A 434 -8.09 -6.80 27.48
CA ILE A 434 -8.61 -7.84 28.38
C ILE A 434 -10.09 -7.54 28.69
N THR A 435 -10.39 -6.31 29.12
CA THR A 435 -11.75 -5.86 29.42
C THR A 435 -12.70 -6.01 28.22
N THR A 436 -12.21 -5.82 26.99
CA THR A 436 -13.02 -5.94 25.76
C THR A 436 -13.33 -7.39 25.41
N VAL A 437 -12.43 -8.32 25.73
CA VAL A 437 -12.55 -9.76 25.40
C VAL A 437 -13.43 -10.52 26.39
N LEU A 438 -13.44 -10.10 27.66
CA LEU A 438 -14.15 -10.80 28.74
C LEU A 438 -15.61 -11.14 28.41
N PRO A 439 -16.46 -10.22 27.88
CA PRO A 439 -17.82 -10.56 27.51
C PRO A 439 -17.88 -11.67 26.46
N SER A 440 -17.05 -11.59 25.42
CA SER A 440 -17.03 -12.59 24.36
C SER A 440 -16.66 -13.98 24.87
N LEU A 441 -15.69 -14.09 25.79
CA LEU A 441 -15.37 -15.37 26.45
C LEU A 441 -16.55 -15.90 27.24
N ILE A 442 -17.24 -15.04 28.00
CA ILE A 442 -18.44 -15.46 28.72
C ILE A 442 -19.53 -15.91 27.77
N TYR A 443 -19.71 -15.31 26.60
CA TYR A 443 -20.75 -15.75 25.64
C TYR A 443 -20.41 -17.07 24.94
N THR A 444 -19.13 -17.40 24.76
CA THR A 444 -18.71 -18.65 24.11
C THR A 444 -18.55 -19.85 25.05
N LEU A 445 -18.48 -19.64 26.38
CA LEU A 445 -18.36 -20.73 27.36
C LEU A 445 -19.62 -21.61 27.43
N HIS A 446 -19.57 -22.78 28.07
CA HIS A 446 -20.80 -23.47 28.47
C HIS A 446 -21.37 -22.83 29.76
N PRO A 447 -22.71 -22.67 29.94
CA PRO A 447 -23.30 -22.03 31.12
C PRO A 447 -22.80 -22.55 32.47
N ARG A 448 -22.56 -23.86 32.57
CA ARG A 448 -22.04 -24.51 33.79
C ARG A 448 -20.60 -24.08 34.12
N ALA A 449 -19.78 -23.82 33.10
CA ALA A 449 -18.36 -23.47 33.27
C ALA A 449 -18.13 -21.99 33.60
N ILE A 450 -19.15 -21.13 33.49
CA ILE A 450 -19.05 -19.69 33.77
C ILE A 450 -18.65 -19.43 35.23
N ALA A 451 -19.22 -20.21 36.16
CA ALA A 451 -18.93 -20.08 37.59
C ALA A 451 -17.46 -20.38 37.90
N ASP A 452 -16.90 -21.43 37.29
CA ASP A 452 -15.52 -21.84 37.46
C ASP A 452 -14.57 -20.84 36.79
N PHE A 453 -14.93 -20.35 35.61
CA PHE A 453 -14.18 -19.30 34.91
C PHE A 453 -14.11 -18.01 35.76
N HIS A 454 -15.21 -17.59 36.37
CA HIS A 454 -15.24 -16.43 37.26
C HIS A 454 -14.35 -16.63 38.48
N LYS A 455 -14.42 -17.81 39.13
CA LYS A 455 -13.55 -18.15 40.26
C LYS A 455 -12.08 -18.12 39.86
N ALA A 456 -11.75 -18.72 38.72
CA ALA A 456 -10.38 -18.72 38.19
C ALA A 456 -9.89 -17.30 37.90
N PHE A 457 -10.73 -16.42 37.34
CA PHE A 457 -10.39 -15.03 37.09
C PHE A 457 -10.07 -14.25 38.37
N LEU A 458 -10.85 -14.45 39.43
CA LEU A 458 -10.61 -13.79 40.73
C LEU A 458 -9.36 -14.31 41.43
N SER A 459 -9.02 -15.59 41.25
CA SER A 459 -7.83 -16.21 41.85
C SER A 459 -6.53 -15.91 41.10
N GLN A 460 -6.61 -15.30 39.91
CA GLN A 460 -5.42 -14.94 39.16
C GLN A 460 -4.67 -13.80 39.84
N THR A 461 -3.37 -13.95 39.98
CA THR A 461 -2.42 -12.91 40.38
C THR A 461 -1.63 -12.44 39.15
N PRO A 462 -2.26 -11.66 38.24
CA PRO A 462 -1.54 -11.15 37.08
C PRO A 462 -0.49 -10.13 37.52
N SER A 463 0.50 -9.91 36.64
CA SER A 463 1.47 -8.84 36.82
C SER A 463 0.77 -7.49 37.12
N PRO A 464 1.39 -6.57 37.88
CA PRO A 464 0.76 -5.31 38.28
C PRO A 464 0.18 -4.49 37.10
N SER A 465 0.82 -4.59 35.92
CA SER A 465 0.40 -3.96 34.67
C SER A 465 -0.92 -4.51 34.09
N LEU A 466 -1.35 -5.71 34.50
CA LEU A 466 -2.54 -6.42 34.03
C LEU A 466 -3.55 -6.71 35.15
N ARG A 467 -3.36 -6.14 36.35
CA ARG A 467 -4.34 -6.26 37.43
C ARG A 467 -5.72 -5.78 36.93
N PRO A 468 -6.77 -6.62 37.05
CA PRO A 468 -8.12 -6.25 36.65
C PRO A 468 -8.54 -4.96 37.32
N THR A 469 -9.17 -4.08 36.57
CA THR A 469 -9.80 -2.87 37.12
C THR A 469 -11.24 -3.19 37.48
N ASP A 470 -11.83 -2.31 38.27
CA ASP A 470 -13.25 -2.27 38.62
C ASP A 470 -14.14 -2.21 37.36
N ALA A 471 -13.66 -1.61 36.26
CA ALA A 471 -14.29 -1.71 34.95
C ALA A 471 -14.27 -3.15 34.38
N ALA A 472 -13.18 -3.89 34.52
CA ALA A 472 -13.08 -5.28 34.09
C ALA A 472 -14.04 -6.18 34.87
N HIS A 473 -14.07 -6.07 36.20
CA HIS A 473 -15.05 -6.77 37.04
C HIS A 473 -16.49 -6.41 36.68
N GLY A 474 -16.78 -5.12 36.47
CA GLY A 474 -18.10 -4.65 36.03
C GLY A 474 -18.54 -5.21 34.68
N THR A 475 -17.64 -5.27 33.69
CA THR A 475 -17.94 -5.87 32.38
C THR A 475 -18.19 -7.37 32.47
N LEU A 476 -17.39 -8.08 33.26
CA LEU A 476 -17.54 -9.52 33.49
C LEU A 476 -18.88 -9.83 34.16
N MET A 477 -19.23 -9.10 35.23
CA MET A 477 -20.48 -9.27 35.94
C MET A 477 -21.70 -8.94 35.07
N ARG A 478 -21.61 -7.92 34.22
CA ARG A 478 -22.65 -7.62 33.23
C ARG A 478 -22.85 -8.77 32.24
N ALA A 479 -21.77 -9.41 31.78
CA ALA A 479 -21.87 -10.55 30.89
C ALA A 479 -22.47 -11.79 31.58
N ILE A 480 -22.08 -12.06 32.83
CA ILE A 480 -22.62 -13.18 33.63
C ILE A 480 -24.11 -13.00 33.92
N THR A 481 -24.51 -11.80 34.36
CA THR A 481 -25.92 -11.46 34.66
C THR A 481 -26.80 -11.58 33.44
N HIS A 482 -26.33 -11.08 32.29
CA HIS A 482 -27.09 -11.13 31.04
C HIS A 482 -27.23 -12.56 30.50
N ARG A 483 -26.22 -13.41 30.68
CA ARG A 483 -26.22 -14.77 30.10
C ARG A 483 -26.91 -15.82 30.96
N LEU A 484 -26.79 -15.75 32.28
CA LEU A 484 -27.33 -16.77 33.19
C LEU A 484 -28.66 -16.34 33.80
N ASN A 485 -28.64 -15.27 34.60
CA ASN A 485 -29.77 -14.61 35.27
C ASN A 485 -29.28 -13.69 36.41
N ALA A 486 -30.21 -12.99 37.06
CA ALA A 486 -29.94 -12.16 38.23
C ALA A 486 -29.31 -12.93 39.41
N ASN A 487 -29.73 -14.18 39.65
CA ASN A 487 -29.19 -15.02 40.73
C ASN A 487 -27.69 -15.31 40.57
N ALA A 488 -27.26 -15.59 39.34
CA ALA A 488 -25.84 -15.76 39.03
C ALA A 488 -25.06 -14.45 39.27
N GLY A 489 -25.67 -13.30 38.97
CA GLY A 489 -25.13 -11.98 39.27
C GLY A 489 -24.87 -11.74 40.75
N VAL A 490 -25.85 -12.02 41.60
CA VAL A 490 -25.72 -11.89 43.06
C VAL A 490 -24.61 -12.79 43.59
N LYS A 491 -24.56 -14.05 43.13
CA LYS A 491 -23.49 -15.00 43.50
C LYS A 491 -22.11 -14.53 43.01
N ALA A 492 -22.02 -13.95 41.82
CA ALA A 492 -20.76 -13.41 41.29
C ALA A 492 -20.29 -12.17 42.07
N LEU A 493 -21.21 -11.26 42.44
CA LEU A 493 -20.90 -10.09 43.26
C LEU A 493 -20.33 -10.51 44.60
N ARG A 494 -21.02 -11.43 45.29
CA ARG A 494 -20.58 -11.95 46.59
C ARG A 494 -19.18 -12.55 46.52
N ARG A 495 -18.90 -13.39 45.52
CA ARG A 495 -17.57 -13.98 45.32
C ARG A 495 -16.48 -12.93 45.06
N THR A 496 -16.82 -11.84 44.37
CA THR A 496 -15.88 -10.75 44.09
C THR A 496 -15.50 -10.02 45.38
N LEU A 497 -16.50 -9.75 46.23
CA LEU A 497 -16.32 -9.15 47.55
C LEU A 497 -15.54 -10.07 48.50
N GLU A 498 -15.90 -11.35 48.57
CA GLU A 498 -15.19 -12.37 49.37
C GLU A 498 -13.73 -12.55 48.95
N ALA A 499 -13.42 -12.31 47.67
CA ALA A 499 -12.05 -12.34 47.15
C ALA A 499 -11.27 -11.02 47.42
N GLY A 500 -11.88 -10.04 48.09
CA GLY A 500 -11.27 -8.75 48.43
C GLY A 500 -11.10 -7.80 47.25
N HIS A 501 -11.84 -8.00 46.15
CA HIS A 501 -11.83 -7.07 45.02
C HIS A 501 -13.01 -6.12 45.12
N GLU A 502 -12.79 -4.82 44.90
CA GLU A 502 -13.83 -3.79 44.93
C GLU A 502 -14.72 -3.88 43.67
N PRO A 503 -15.99 -4.30 43.78
CA PRO A 503 -16.91 -4.22 42.66
C PRO A 503 -17.32 -2.76 42.48
N GLY A 504 -16.79 -2.08 41.46
CA GLY A 504 -17.20 -0.70 41.15
C GLY A 504 -18.70 -0.57 40.87
N ILE A 505 -19.24 0.66 40.89
CA ILE A 505 -20.68 0.97 40.71
C ILE A 505 -21.29 0.25 39.50
N SER A 506 -20.55 0.13 38.40
CA SER A 506 -21.02 -0.56 37.18
C SER A 506 -21.37 -2.03 37.41
N ALA A 507 -20.70 -2.72 38.34
CA ALA A 507 -20.94 -4.12 38.67
C ALA A 507 -22.24 -4.26 39.47
N CYS A 508 -22.41 -3.43 40.50
CA CYS A 508 -23.64 -3.33 41.30
C CYS A 508 -24.85 -2.99 40.44
N ASN A 509 -24.72 -2.00 39.55
CA ASN A 509 -25.78 -1.58 38.64
C ASN A 509 -26.22 -2.71 37.70
N ALA A 510 -25.28 -3.50 37.17
CA ALA A 510 -25.64 -4.63 36.31
C ALA A 510 -26.50 -5.67 37.03
N MET A 511 -26.18 -5.97 38.29
CA MET A 511 -26.97 -6.87 39.13
C MET A 511 -28.34 -6.25 39.48
N LEU A 512 -28.38 -4.99 39.91
CA LEU A 512 -29.61 -4.28 40.27
C LEU A 512 -30.60 -4.22 39.11
N PHE A 513 -30.14 -3.90 37.90
CA PHE A 513 -30.99 -3.87 36.71
C PHE A 513 -31.53 -5.27 36.37
N ALA A 514 -30.74 -6.32 36.57
CA ALA A 514 -31.18 -7.70 36.38
C ALA A 514 -32.24 -8.12 37.42
N LEU A 515 -32.09 -7.71 38.68
CA LEU A 515 -33.07 -7.97 39.74
C LEU A 515 -34.38 -7.21 39.52
N ALA A 516 -34.29 -5.95 39.07
CA ALA A 516 -35.44 -5.13 38.70
C ALA A 516 -36.22 -5.75 37.55
N ARG A 517 -35.54 -6.21 36.49
CA ARG A 517 -36.17 -6.93 35.36
C ARG A 517 -36.82 -8.25 35.79
N ALA A 518 -36.27 -8.91 36.81
CA ALA A 518 -36.82 -10.13 37.37
C ALA A 518 -37.99 -9.88 38.36
N LYS A 519 -38.44 -8.62 38.52
CA LYS A 519 -39.53 -8.21 39.43
C LYS A 519 -39.27 -8.51 40.91
N ARG A 520 -37.99 -8.60 41.32
CA ARG A 520 -37.60 -8.86 42.72
C ARG A 520 -37.38 -7.57 43.49
N LEU A 521 -38.46 -6.80 43.65
CA LEU A 521 -38.43 -5.45 44.22
C LEU A 521 -37.84 -5.40 45.64
N GLY A 522 -38.15 -6.37 46.49
CA GLY A 522 -37.64 -6.41 47.87
C GLY A 522 -36.12 -6.47 47.94
N GLU A 523 -35.50 -7.26 47.06
CA GLU A 523 -34.03 -7.37 46.98
C GLU A 523 -33.39 -6.13 46.36
N VAL A 524 -34.08 -5.48 45.42
CA VAL A 524 -33.62 -4.20 44.85
C VAL A 524 -33.62 -3.11 45.92
N LYS A 525 -34.72 -2.96 46.68
CA LYS A 525 -34.83 -1.97 47.76
C LYS A 525 -33.82 -2.25 48.87
N GLY A 526 -33.74 -3.49 49.36
CA GLY A 526 -32.78 -3.86 50.40
C GLY A 526 -31.31 -3.67 49.97
N PHE A 527 -30.96 -3.95 48.71
CA PHE A 527 -29.60 -3.73 48.23
C PHE A 527 -29.29 -2.24 48.00
N LEU A 528 -30.26 -1.44 47.54
CA LEU A 528 -30.12 0.02 47.46
C LEU A 528 -29.89 0.64 48.84
N GLU A 529 -30.70 0.25 49.83
CA GLU A 529 -30.53 0.70 51.22
C GLU A 529 -29.16 0.29 51.77
N ALA A 530 -28.68 -0.91 51.45
CA ALA A 530 -27.33 -1.34 51.82
C ALA A 530 -26.22 -0.50 51.17
N MET A 531 -26.38 -0.10 49.90
CA MET A 531 -25.44 0.81 49.22
C MET A 531 -25.50 2.25 49.78
N GLU A 532 -26.67 2.70 50.23
CA GLU A 532 -26.88 4.04 50.78
C GLU A 532 -26.31 4.17 52.19
N ASN A 533 -26.50 3.14 53.01
CA ASN A 533 -26.02 3.07 54.38
C ASN A 533 -24.56 2.59 54.48
N GLU A 534 -23.85 2.46 53.34
CA GLU A 534 -22.47 1.99 53.23
C GLU A 534 -22.22 0.68 54.00
N VAL A 535 -23.22 -0.21 53.99
CA VAL A 535 -23.14 -1.47 54.73
C VAL A 535 -22.00 -2.31 54.17
N GLU A 536 -21.12 -2.75 55.05
CA GLU A 536 -20.03 -3.63 54.68
C GLU A 536 -20.57 -5.03 54.35
N VAL A 537 -20.29 -5.49 53.13
CA VAL A 537 -20.60 -6.85 52.69
C VAL A 537 -19.28 -7.58 52.48
N ALA A 538 -19.04 -8.60 53.30
CA ALA A 538 -17.78 -9.34 53.35
C ALA A 538 -16.56 -8.45 53.68
N GLY A 539 -16.72 -7.49 54.59
CA GLY A 539 -15.65 -6.59 55.07
C GLY A 539 -15.29 -5.46 54.10
N MET A 540 -16.14 -5.19 53.10
CA MET A 540 -15.93 -4.17 52.07
C MET A 540 -17.19 -3.31 51.96
N ALA A 541 -17.03 -1.99 52.00
CA ALA A 541 -18.12 -1.04 51.81
C ALA A 541 -18.63 -1.09 50.36
N LEU A 542 -19.95 -1.13 50.20
CA LEU A 542 -20.56 -1.00 48.88
C LEU A 542 -20.43 0.44 48.38
N PRO A 543 -20.26 0.66 47.06
CA PRO A 543 -20.19 2.00 46.53
C PRO A 543 -21.55 2.69 46.62
N ARG A 544 -21.56 4.01 46.94
CA ARG A 544 -22.80 4.79 46.98
C ARG A 544 -23.51 4.80 45.62
N PRO A 545 -24.85 4.73 45.58
CA PRO A 545 -25.59 4.79 44.32
C PRO A 545 -25.50 6.19 43.72
N ASP A 546 -25.35 6.26 42.40
CA ASP A 546 -25.40 7.52 41.65
C ASP A 546 -26.78 7.75 41.01
N GLU A 547 -27.00 8.95 40.47
CA GLU A 547 -28.24 9.29 39.77
C GLU A 547 -28.55 8.27 38.64
N LYS A 548 -27.51 7.77 37.97
CA LYS A 548 -27.63 6.78 36.90
C LYS A 548 -28.08 5.42 37.42
N THR A 549 -27.71 5.03 38.64
CA THR A 549 -28.21 3.83 39.31
C THR A 549 -29.73 3.91 39.46
N TYR A 550 -30.26 4.99 40.04
CA TYR A 550 -31.72 5.17 40.21
C TYR A 550 -32.46 5.21 38.87
N LEU A 551 -31.98 5.99 37.90
CA LEU A 551 -32.58 6.08 36.57
C LEU A 551 -32.58 4.74 35.84
N GLY A 552 -31.49 3.98 35.93
CA GLY A 552 -31.37 2.68 35.29
C GLY A 552 -32.27 1.61 35.93
N ILE A 553 -32.47 1.66 37.25
CA ILE A 553 -33.43 0.78 37.94
C ILE A 553 -34.85 1.14 37.51
N ALA A 554 -35.22 2.42 37.55
CA ALA A 554 -36.53 2.88 37.12
C ALA A 554 -36.85 2.45 35.68
N GLY A 555 -35.91 2.65 34.74
CA GLY A 555 -36.08 2.18 33.36
C GLY A 555 -36.17 0.66 33.25
N SER A 556 -35.48 -0.09 34.10
CA SER A 556 -35.58 -1.56 34.14
C SER A 556 -36.91 -2.06 34.68
N LEU A 557 -37.51 -1.33 35.63
CA LEU A 557 -38.85 -1.59 36.18
C LEU A 557 -39.95 -1.26 35.18
N GLU A 558 -39.83 -0.14 34.46
CA GLU A 558 -40.75 0.22 33.36
C GLU A 558 -40.76 -0.87 32.28
N MET A 559 -39.58 -1.36 31.88
CA MET A 559 -39.46 -2.48 30.93
C MET A 559 -40.06 -3.79 31.45
N ALA A 560 -40.16 -3.95 32.77
CA ALA A 560 -40.81 -5.09 33.41
C ALA A 560 -42.33 -4.89 33.62
N GLY A 561 -42.86 -3.71 33.28
CA GLY A 561 -44.27 -3.33 33.46
C GLY A 561 -44.62 -2.81 34.86
N LEU A 562 -43.64 -2.49 35.70
CA LEU A 562 -43.79 -1.96 37.06
C LEU A 562 -43.64 -0.43 37.05
N VAL A 563 -44.62 0.25 36.45
CA VAL A 563 -44.56 1.70 36.16
C VAL A 563 -44.71 2.54 37.42
N GLU A 564 -45.58 2.13 38.35
CA GLU A 564 -45.84 2.88 39.60
C GLU A 564 -44.59 2.89 40.49
N GLU A 565 -43.94 1.74 40.67
CA GLU A 565 -42.72 1.62 41.46
C GLU A 565 -41.54 2.36 40.81
N ALA A 566 -41.51 2.43 39.48
CA ALA A 566 -40.53 3.23 38.76
C ALA A 566 -40.73 4.75 38.99
N GLN A 567 -41.98 5.22 39.05
CA GLN A 567 -42.30 6.62 39.37
C GLN A 567 -41.96 6.94 40.83
N GLU A 568 -42.27 6.03 41.75
CA GLU A 568 -41.94 6.14 43.17
C GLU A 568 -40.42 6.28 43.37
N LEU A 569 -39.63 5.44 42.69
CA LEU A 569 -38.17 5.51 42.75
C LEU A 569 -37.61 6.83 42.19
N ARG A 570 -38.22 7.40 41.13
CA ARG A 570 -37.85 8.72 40.59
C ARG A 570 -38.20 9.86 41.54
N LEU A 571 -39.25 9.72 42.34
CA LEU A 571 -39.60 10.70 43.38
C LEU A 571 -38.59 10.65 44.52
N VAL A 572 -38.22 9.45 44.99
CA VAL A 572 -37.17 9.25 46.00
C VAL A 572 -35.84 9.85 45.55
N MET A 573 -35.45 9.62 44.29
CA MET A 573 -34.26 10.22 43.69
C MET A 573 -34.32 11.76 43.71
N ARG A 574 -35.46 12.36 43.34
CA ARG A 574 -35.65 13.83 43.33
C ARG A 574 -35.56 14.44 44.73
N GLN A 575 -36.20 13.82 45.71
CA GLN A 575 -36.15 14.27 47.10
C GLN A 575 -34.72 14.23 47.67
N ARG A 576 -33.91 13.26 47.22
CA ARG A 576 -32.52 13.10 47.68
C ARG A 576 -31.50 13.91 46.87
N GLY A 577 -31.81 14.32 45.64
CA GLY A 577 -30.98 15.22 44.83
C GLY A 577 -31.06 16.70 45.24
N GLN A 578 -32.16 17.13 45.87
CA GLN A 578 -32.35 18.50 46.39
C GLN A 578 -31.26 18.97 47.39
N PRO A 579 -30.80 18.17 48.37
CA PRO A 579 -29.73 18.59 49.28
C PRO A 579 -28.33 18.68 48.64
N GLU A 580 -28.05 17.96 47.55
CA GLU A 580 -26.78 18.06 46.79
C GLU A 580 -26.75 19.30 45.90
N ALA A 581 -27.89 19.69 45.30
CA ALA A 581 -28.02 20.91 44.50
C ALA A 581 -27.82 22.18 45.35
N MET A 582 -28.43 22.26 46.55
CA MET A 582 -28.20 23.36 47.50
C MET A 582 -26.74 23.46 47.96
N LYS A 583 -26.05 22.33 48.17
CA LYS A 583 -24.62 22.32 48.55
C LYS A 583 -23.68 22.77 47.42
N ARG A 584 -24.09 22.60 46.15
CA ARG A 584 -23.34 23.09 44.98
C ARG A 584 -23.58 24.58 44.75
N GLU A 585 -24.79 25.07 44.97
CA GLU A 585 -25.10 26.51 44.93
C GLU A 585 -24.44 27.28 46.09
N ALA A 586 -24.28 26.68 47.27
CA ALA A 586 -23.56 27.31 48.38
C ALA A 586 -22.02 27.31 48.25
N ARG A 587 -21.47 26.62 47.22
CA ARG A 587 -20.02 26.56 46.92
C ARG A 587 -19.66 27.33 45.64
N ALA A 588 -20.64 27.80 44.89
CA ALA A 588 -20.49 28.76 43.80
C ALA A 588 -20.66 30.17 44.37
#